data_AF-A0AAW2MVL9-F1
#
_entry.id   AF-A0AAW2MVL9-F1
#
_cell.length_a   1.000
_cell.length_b   1.000
_cell.length_c   1.000
_cell.angle_alpha   90.00
_cell.angle_beta   90.00
_cell.angle_gamma   90.00
#
_symmetry.space_group_name_H-M   'P 1'
#
loop_
_entity.id
_entity.type
_entity.pdbx_description
1 polymer ?
#
loop_
_entity_poly.entity_id
_entity_poly.type
_entity_poly.pdbx_seq_one_letter_code
_entity_poly.pdbx_strand_id
1 'polypeptide(L)'
;MHRLKFFRLILNGIPVVDFSKVDGKERANTLALIDRYCQEWGFFQLINHGISEELLDRVKKVATECYKLERRQVSRIQNQSSC
;
A
#
# COMPACT_ATOMS: atom_id res chain seq x y z
N MET A 1 1.51 8.75 13.87
CA MET A 1 0.38 9.66 13.49
C MET A 1 0.67 10.65 12.34
N HIS A 2 1.89 11.14 12.09
CA HIS A 2 2.15 12.04 10.95
C HIS A 2 2.33 11.31 9.59
N ARG A 3 2.67 10.01 9.59
CA ARG A 3 3.02 9.25 8.37
C ARG A 3 1.83 8.69 7.59
N LEU A 4 0.73 8.35 8.26
CA LEU A 4 -0.54 7.96 7.59
C LEU A 4 -1.20 9.15 6.86
N LYS A 5 -0.87 10.40 7.21
CA LYS A 5 -1.33 11.59 6.47
C LYS A 5 -0.74 11.66 5.05
N PHE A 6 0.40 11.02 4.79
CA PHE A 6 1.03 11.02 3.46
C PHE A 6 0.17 10.27 2.42
N PHE A 7 -0.54 9.22 2.82
CA PHE A 7 -1.49 8.51 1.94
C PHE A 7 -2.82 9.27 1.79
N ARG A 8 -3.23 10.03 2.80
CA ARG A 8 -4.48 10.80 2.82
C ARG A 8 -4.47 11.99 1.85
N LEU A 9 -3.31 12.63 1.61
CA LEU A 9 -3.21 13.88 0.86
C LEU A 9 -3.26 13.73 -0.67
N ILE A 10 -2.98 12.53 -1.21
CA ILE A 10 -2.93 12.30 -2.67
C ILE A 10 -4.24 11.69 -3.21
N LEU A 11 -5.15 11.24 -2.33
CA LEU A 11 -6.25 10.33 -2.68
C LEU A 11 -7.60 10.79 -2.11
N ASN A 12 -8.01 12.03 -2.39
CA ASN A 12 -9.35 12.50 -2.06
C ASN A 12 -10.39 11.67 -2.87
N GLY A 13 -11.27 10.97 -2.16
CA GLY A 13 -12.38 10.22 -2.75
C GLY A 13 -12.23 8.70 -2.76
N ILE A 14 -11.06 8.14 -2.43
CA ILE A 14 -10.92 6.68 -2.34
C ILE A 14 -11.62 6.17 -1.06
N PRO A 15 -12.43 5.09 -1.15
CA PRO A 15 -13.06 4.49 0.01
C PRO A 15 -12.04 4.00 1.04
N VAL A 16 -12.34 4.23 2.31
CA VAL A 16 -11.49 3.81 3.43
C VAL A 16 -12.26 2.86 4.32
N VAL A 17 -11.63 1.75 4.69
CA VAL A 17 -12.17 0.72 5.58
C VAL A 17 -11.33 0.68 6.85
N ASP A 18 -11.97 0.85 8.00
CA ASP A 18 -11.35 0.63 9.31
C ASP A 18 -11.35 -0.86 9.65
N PHE A 19 -10.17 -1.48 9.57
CA PHE A 19 -10.02 -2.92 9.73
C PHE A 19 -10.08 -3.38 11.18
N SER A 20 -9.88 -2.47 12.15
CA SER A 20 -10.00 -2.82 13.58
C SER A 20 -11.40 -3.33 13.97
N LYS A 21 -12.40 -3.06 13.12
CA LYS A 21 -13.80 -3.46 13.31
C LYS A 21 -14.10 -4.90 12.89
N VAL A 22 -13.17 -5.57 12.20
CA VAL A 22 -13.39 -6.93 11.64
C VAL A 22 -13.49 -8.02 12.72
N ASP A 23 -12.90 -7.78 13.89
CA ASP A 23 -12.89 -8.73 15.02
C ASP A 23 -13.91 -8.37 16.10
N GLY A 24 -14.84 -7.45 15.81
CA GLY A 24 -15.84 -6.95 16.76
C GLY A 24 -17.28 -7.18 16.31
N LYS A 25 -18.21 -6.52 17.02
CA LYS A 25 -19.65 -6.55 16.72
C LYS A 25 -19.97 -6.01 15.32
N GLU A 26 -19.11 -5.16 14.77
CA GLU A 26 -19.29 -4.56 13.44
C GLU A 26 -18.77 -5.44 12.29
N ARG A 27 -18.24 -6.64 12.56
CA ARG A 27 -17.64 -7.54 11.57
C ARG A 27 -18.49 -7.69 10.30
N ALA A 28 -19.77 -8.02 10.45
CA ALA A 28 -20.66 -8.25 9.31
C ALA A 28 -20.79 -7.00 8.42
N ASN A 29 -20.91 -5.82 9.04
CA ASN A 29 -21.02 -4.55 8.32
C ASN A 29 -19.69 -4.20 7.63
N THR A 30 -18.55 -4.41 8.31
CA THR A 30 -17.23 -4.16 7.72
C THR A 30 -16.97 -5.08 6.53
N LEU A 31 -17.33 -6.35 6.60
CA LEU A 31 -17.19 -7.29 5.48
C LEU A 31 -18.13 -6.96 4.32
N ALA A 32 -19.37 -6.56 4.59
CA ALA A 32 -20.30 -6.09 3.56
C ALA A 32 -19.78 -4.81 2.86
N LEU A 33 -19.12 -3.92 3.61
CA LEU A 33 -18.49 -2.73 3.05
C LEU A 33 -17.32 -3.10 2.13
N ILE A 34 -16.49 -4.07 2.51
CA ILE A 34 -15.40 -4.59 1.69
C ILE A 34 -15.94 -5.20 0.39
N ASP A 35 -16.96 -6.07 0.48
CA ASP A 35 -17.59 -6.67 -0.70
C ASP A 35 -18.12 -5.60 -1.66
N ARG A 36 -18.84 -4.62 -1.13
CA ARG A 36 -19.35 -3.48 -1.90
C ARG A 36 -18.23 -2.69 -2.58
N TYR A 37 -17.17 -2.35 -1.86
CA TYR A 37 -16.06 -1.58 -2.42
C TYR A 37 -15.25 -2.37 -3.46
N CYS A 38 -15.13 -3.69 -3.30
CA CYS A 38 -14.59 -4.56 -4.36
C CYS A 38 -15.42 -4.48 -5.63
N GLN A 39 -16.75 -4.50 -5.53
CA GLN A 39 -17.66 -4.49 -6.69
C GLN A 39 -17.78 -3.11 -7.35
N GLU A 40 -17.94 -2.04 -6.56
CA GLU A 40 -18.20 -0.69 -7.07
C GLU A 40 -16.92 0.07 -7.44
N TRP A 41 -15.84 -0.11 -6.68
CA TRP A 41 -14.60 0.67 -6.84
C TRP A 41 -13.44 -0.16 -7.38
N GLY A 42 -13.41 -1.46 -7.11
CA GLY A 42 -12.29 -2.35 -7.45
C GLY A 42 -11.07 -2.19 -6.53
N PHE A 43 -11.02 -1.17 -5.67
CA PHE A 43 -9.97 -0.95 -4.67
C PHE A 43 -10.42 0.00 -3.56
N PHE A 44 -9.75 -0.08 -2.41
CA PHE A 44 -10.00 0.74 -1.22
C PHE A 44 -8.74 0.81 -0.35
N GLN A 45 -8.72 1.74 0.60
CA GLN A 45 -7.64 1.86 1.60
C GLN A 45 -8.03 1.21 2.91
N LEU A 46 -7.14 0.41 3.49
CA LEU A 46 -7.29 -0.11 4.85
C LEU A 46 -6.56 0.78 5.85
N ILE A 47 -7.23 1.09 6.96
CA ILE A 47 -6.61 1.71 8.14
C ILE A 47 -6.75 0.78 9.35
N ASN A 48 -5.91 0.99 10.36
CA ASN A 48 -5.90 0.19 11.59
C ASN A 48 -5.82 -1.34 11.35
N HIS A 49 -5.08 -1.74 10.32
CA HIS A 49 -4.92 -3.15 9.90
C HIS A 49 -4.00 -3.98 10.82
N GLY A 50 -3.50 -3.41 11.92
CA GLY A 50 -2.63 -4.11 12.89
C GLY A 50 -1.19 -4.38 12.43
N ILE A 51 -0.83 -4.03 11.20
CA ILE A 51 0.55 -4.17 10.68
C ILE A 51 1.38 -2.99 11.19
N SER A 52 2.54 -3.29 11.81
CA SER A 52 3.43 -2.27 12.34
C SER A 52 3.94 -1.31 11.25
N GLU A 53 3.99 -0.01 11.57
CA GLU A 53 4.55 1.00 10.66
C GLU A 53 6.03 0.72 10.31
N GLU A 54 6.81 0.18 11.26
CA GLU A 54 8.22 -0.18 11.04
C GLU A 54 8.39 -1.24 9.95
N LEU A 55 7.56 -2.29 9.96
CA LEU A 55 7.58 -3.33 8.93
C LEU A 55 7.27 -2.74 7.55
N LEU A 56 6.23 -1.89 7.46
CA LEU A 56 5.87 -1.24 6.21
C LEU A 56 7.02 -0.37 5.68
N ASP A 57 7.73 0.32 6.57
CA ASP A 57 8.87 1.16 6.20
C ASP A 57 10.06 0.32 5.72
N ARG A 58 10.34 -0.81 6.37
CA ARG A 58 11.36 -1.75 5.92
C ARG A 58 11.04 -2.34 4.56
N VAL A 59 9.79 -2.76 4.33
CA VAL A 59 9.34 -3.30 3.03
C VAL A 59 9.51 -2.24 1.94
N LYS A 60 9.05 -1.01 2.17
CA LYS A 60 9.23 0.11 1.22
C LYS A 60 10.69 0.38 0.90
N LYS A 61 11.55 0.37 1.93
CA LYS A 61 12.99 0.59 1.77
C LYS A 61 13.61 -0.50 0.91
N VAL A 62 13.38 -1.77 1.23
CA VAL A 62 13.94 -2.91 0.48
C VAL A 62 13.45 -2.90 -0.97
N ALA A 63 12.14 -2.75 -1.20
CA ALA A 63 11.58 -2.68 -2.55
C ALA A 63 12.20 -1.55 -3.38
N THR A 64 12.34 -0.36 -2.77
CA THR A 64 12.97 0.79 -3.43
C THR A 64 14.42 0.50 -3.82
N GLU A 65 15.19 -0.12 -2.94
CA GLU A 65 16.59 -0.45 -3.23
C GLU A 65 16.71 -1.56 -4.29
N CYS A 66 15.85 -2.57 -4.28
CA CYS A 66 15.79 -3.59 -5.34
C CYS A 66 15.58 -2.96 -6.72
N TYR A 67 14.55 -2.13 -6.90
CA TYR A 67 14.29 -1.47 -8.18
C TYR A 67 15.40 -0.50 -8.60
N LYS A 68 16.07 0.17 -7.65
CA LYS A 68 17.24 1.01 -7.96
C LYS A 68 18.42 0.18 -8.45
N LEU A 69 18.68 -0.97 -7.84
CA LEU A 69 19.76 -1.86 -8.25
C LEU A 69 19.52 -2.42 -9.66
N GLU A 70 18.31 -2.90 -9.95
CA GLU A 70 17.92 -3.38 -11.28
C GLU A 70 18.16 -2.31 -12.36
N ARG A 71 17.65 -1.08 -12.14
CA ARG A 71 17.86 0.02 -13.10
C ARG A 71 19.34 0.33 -13.33
N ARG A 72 20.17 0.29 -12.27
CA ARG A 72 21.62 0.50 -12.39
C ARG A 72 22.29 -0.63 -13.19
N GLN A 73 21.90 -1.88 -12.98
CA GLN A 73 22.45 -3.01 -13.71
C GLN A 73 22.07 -2.95 -15.19
N VAL A 74 20.80 -2.67 -15.51
CA VAL A 74 20.35 -2.48 -16.89
C VAL A 74 21.13 -1.36 -17.58
N SER A 75 21.34 -0.21 -16.90
CA SER A 75 22.15 0.88 -17.48
C SER A 75 23.62 0.51 -17.70
N ARG A 76 24.18 -0.39 -16.88
CA ARG A 76 25.58 -0.83 -17.02
C ARG A 76 25.76 -1.78 -18.20
N ILE A 77 24.80 -2.66 -18.44
CA ILE A 77 24.83 -3.58 -19.58
C ILE A 77 24.70 -2.77 -20.89
N GLN A 78 23.77 -1.83 -20.96
CA GLN A 78 23.57 -1.01 -22.17
C GLN A 78 24.78 -0.12 -22.52
N ASN A 79 25.49 0.40 -21.52
CA ASN A 79 26.69 1.21 -21.76
C ASN A 79 27.93 0.37 -22.10
N GLN A 80 27.89 -0.95 -21.91
CA GLN A 80 28.95 -1.87 -22.31
C GLN A 80 28.71 -2.48 -23.69
N SER A 81 27.46 -2.61 -24.14
CA SER A 81 27.11 -3.10 -25.49
C SER A 81 27.10 -2.01 -26.58
N SER A 82 27.49 -0.79 -26.25
CA SER A 82 27.73 0.32 -27.20
C SER A 82 29.23 0.54 -27.49
N CYS A 83 30.11 -0.35 -27.04
CA CYS A 83 31.50 -0.43 -27.49
C CYS A 83 31.62 -1.41 -28.65
#